data_AF-A0A7R8X1K8-F1
#
_entry.id   AF-A0A7R8X1K8-F1
#
_cell.length_a   1.000
_cell.length_b   1.000
_cell.length_c   1.000
_cell.angle_alpha   90.00
_cell.angle_beta   90.00
_cell.angle_gamma   90.00
#
_symmetry.space_group_name_H-M   'P 1'
#
loop_
_entity.id
_entity.type
_entity.pdbx_description
1 polymer ?
#
loop_
_entity_poly.entity_id
_entity_poly.type
_entity_poly.pdbx_seq_one_letter_code
_entity_poly.pdbx_strand_id
1 'polypeptide(L)'
;MVPACIMARELEILTIETFCITSYDVKDQSETKILKAPDFAAHDGAGDGDGWLVIDDLVDTGSTFALARKTLPKAHYACVYVKPMGAKQTDTYITEVSQDTWVHFPWDLETQYATPLARKDD
;
A
#
# COMPACT_ATOMS: atom_id res chain seq x y z
N MET A 1 -0.67 -2.27 5.46
CA MET A 1 -1.14 -2.65 6.82
C MET A 1 -0.71 -1.63 7.88
N VAL A 2 0.59 -1.40 8.13
CA VAL A 2 1.06 -0.50 9.20
C VAL A 2 0.54 0.95 9.09
N PRO A 3 0.60 1.62 7.92
CA PRO A 3 0.05 2.98 7.81
C PRO A 3 -1.45 3.04 8.11
N ALA A 4 -2.23 2.05 7.64
CA ALA A 4 -3.66 1.97 7.90
C ALA A 4 -3.98 1.88 9.40
N CYS A 5 -3.21 1.10 10.17
CA CYS A 5 -3.39 1.00 11.62
C CYS A 5 -3.08 2.32 12.35
N ILE A 6 -2.05 3.06 11.92
CA ILE A 6 -1.73 4.38 12.47
C ILE A 6 -2.88 5.35 12.18
N MET A 7 -3.35 5.41 10.93
CA MET A 7 -4.48 6.25 10.54
C MET A 7 -5.75 5.91 11.32
N ALA A 8 -6.05 4.62 11.50
CA ALA A 8 -7.20 4.17 12.27
C ALA A 8 -7.14 4.65 13.73
N ARG A 9 -5.95 4.62 14.34
CA ARG A 9 -5.75 5.16 15.69
C ARG A 9 -5.92 6.67 15.74
N GLU A 10 -5.31 7.43 14.83
CA GLU A 10 -5.36 8.90 14.85
C GLU A 10 -6.76 9.46 14.52
N LEU A 11 -7.52 8.74 13.71
CA LEU A 11 -8.87 9.14 13.28
C LEU A 11 -9.98 8.48 14.10
N GLU A 12 -9.64 7.71 15.15
CA GLU A 12 -10.57 6.93 15.97
C GLU A 12 -11.49 6.00 15.14
N ILE A 13 -10.97 5.42 14.06
CA ILE A 13 -11.68 4.47 13.20
C ILE A 13 -11.50 3.06 13.76
N LEU A 14 -12.62 2.42 14.12
CA LEU A 14 -12.63 1.04 14.64
C LEU A 14 -12.93 0.00 13.56
N THR A 15 -13.63 0.41 12.50
CA THR A 15 -13.93 -0.47 11.35
C THR A 15 -12.73 -0.50 10.43
N ILE A 16 -12.03 -1.63 10.41
CA ILE A 16 -10.85 -1.84 9.58
C ILE A 16 -11.10 -3.09 8.74
N GLU A 17 -10.90 -2.96 7.43
CA GLU A 17 -10.95 -4.09 6.52
C GLU A 17 -9.69 -4.18 5.65
N THR A 18 -9.48 -5.35 5.05
CA THR A 18 -8.34 -5.63 4.17
C THR A 18 -8.77 -5.88 2.73
N PHE A 19 -7.99 -5.37 1.79
CA PHE A 19 -8.10 -5.65 0.36
C PHE A 19 -6.79 -6.31 -0.09
N CYS A 20 -6.81 -7.63 -0.25
CA CYS A 20 -5.62 -8.41 -0.60
C CYS A 20 -5.53 -8.55 -2.12
N ILE A 21 -4.54 -7.90 -2.72
CA ILE A 21 -4.26 -7.92 -4.16
C ILE A 21 -2.86 -8.48 -4.36
N THR A 22 -2.69 -9.35 -5.35
CA THR A 22 -1.39 -9.90 -5.75
C THR A 22 -1.08 -9.58 -7.20
N SER A 23 0.19 -9.35 -7.52
CA SER A 23 0.71 -9.26 -8.88
C SER A 23 1.69 -10.41 -9.11
N TYR A 24 1.36 -11.34 -10.02
CA TYR A 24 2.29 -12.40 -10.42
C TYR A 24 3.01 -12.02 -11.71
N ASP A 25 4.34 -12.07 -11.69
CA ASP A 25 5.17 -12.04 -12.90
C ASP A 25 5.32 -13.46 -13.45
N VAL A 26 4.35 -13.92 -14.25
CA VAL A 26 4.53 -15.11 -15.08
C VAL A 26 4.91 -14.65 -16.48
N LYS A 27 6.18 -14.26 -16.64
CA LYS A 27 7.01 -14.01 -17.85
C LYS A 27 6.44 -13.30 -19.10
N ASP A 28 5.13 -13.15 -19.30
CA ASP A 28 4.52 -12.51 -20.47
C ASP A 28 3.24 -11.71 -20.17
N GLN A 29 2.64 -11.81 -18.97
CA GLN A 29 1.50 -10.95 -18.58
C GLN A 29 1.38 -10.85 -17.04
N SER A 30 1.66 -9.66 -16.50
CA SER A 30 1.49 -9.34 -15.07
C SER A 30 0.00 -9.20 -14.74
N GLU A 31 -0.72 -10.31 -14.59
CA GLU A 31 -2.13 -10.28 -14.24
C GLU A 31 -2.27 -9.99 -12.73
N THR A 32 -2.72 -8.78 -12.40
CA THR A 32 -3.03 -8.40 -11.01
C THR A 32 -4.36 -9.04 -10.61
N LYS A 33 -4.38 -9.80 -9.51
CA LYS A 33 -5.54 -10.58 -9.05
C LYS A 33 -5.97 -10.18 -7.65
N ILE A 34 -7.28 -10.17 -7.43
CA ILE A 34 -7.88 -9.99 -6.11
C ILE A 34 -7.89 -11.36 -5.42
N LEU A 35 -7.21 -11.46 -4.28
CA LEU A 35 -7.23 -12.66 -3.42
C LEU A 35 -8.38 -12.59 -2.41
N LYS A 36 -8.63 -11.39 -1.87
CA LYS A 36 -9.71 -11.12 -0.93
C LYS A 36 -10.16 -9.68 -1.08
N ALA A 37 -11.44 -9.48 -1.40
CA ALA A 37 -12.07 -8.17 -1.36
C ALA A 37 -12.58 -7.88 0.06
N PRO A 38 -12.75 -6.60 0.44
CA PRO A 38 -13.38 -6.25 1.71
C PRO A 38 -14.84 -6.72 1.77
N ASP A 39 -15.31 -7.12 2.96
CA ASP A 39 -16.70 -7.50 3.19
C ASP A 39 -17.51 -6.28 3.67
N PHE A 40 -18.16 -5.60 2.72
CA PHE A 40 -18.97 -4.42 3.02
C PHE A 40 -20.35 -4.75 3.61
N ALA A 41 -20.86 -5.97 3.39
CA ALA A 41 -22.18 -6.37 3.88
C ALA A 41 -22.21 -6.47 5.41
N ALA A 42 -21.06 -6.68 6.03
CA ALA A 42 -20.89 -6.67 7.48
C ALA A 42 -20.92 -5.26 8.11
N HIS A 43 -20.93 -4.19 7.32
CA HIS A 43 -20.61 -2.83 7.79
C HIS A 43 -21.58 -1.73 7.34
N ASP A 44 -22.81 -2.08 6.92
CA ASP A 44 -23.85 -1.14 6.42
C ASP A 44 -23.38 -0.21 5.28
N GLY A 45 -22.24 -0.53 4.65
CA GLY A 45 -21.51 0.35 3.75
C GLY A 45 -21.94 0.19 2.29
N ALA A 46 -21.83 1.27 1.52
CA ALA A 46 -21.97 1.21 0.08
C ALA A 46 -20.83 0.38 -0.52
N GLY A 47 -21.16 -0.70 -1.23
CA GLY A 47 -20.18 -1.60 -1.86
C GLY A 47 -19.34 -0.96 -2.97
N ASP A 48 -19.48 0.35 -3.23
CA ASP A 48 -18.68 1.15 -4.15
C ASP A 48 -17.58 1.96 -3.44
N GLY A 49 -17.45 1.82 -2.12
CA GLY A 49 -16.37 2.42 -1.32
C GLY A 49 -16.63 3.85 -0.86
N ASP A 50 -17.84 4.40 -1.04
CA ASP A 50 -18.15 5.74 -0.51
C ASP A 50 -17.97 5.80 1.03
N GLY A 51 -17.28 6.82 1.52
CA GLY A 51 -16.91 6.96 2.92
C GLY A 51 -15.74 6.08 3.40
N TRP A 52 -15.12 5.28 2.53
CA TRP A 52 -13.95 4.45 2.88
C TRP A 52 -12.63 5.11 2.53
N LEU A 53 -11.62 4.89 3.39
CA LEU A 53 -10.23 5.24 3.16
C LEU A 53 -9.44 3.98 2.77
N VAL A 54 -8.87 3.96 1.57
CA VAL A 54 -7.92 2.93 1.14
C VAL A 54 -6.51 3.46 1.37
N ILE A 55 -5.76 2.78 2.24
CA ILE A 55 -4.43 3.22 2.67
C ILE A 55 -3.37 2.19 2.26
N ASP A 56 -2.30 2.66 1.62
CA ASP A 56 -1.10 1.87 1.31
C ASP A 56 0.19 2.57 1.75
N ASP A 57 1.29 1.84 1.76
CA ASP A 57 2.61 2.40 2.12
C ASP A 57 3.26 3.15 0.95
N LEU A 58 3.29 2.54 -0.24
CA LEU A 58 3.86 3.06 -1.48
C LEU A 58 2.97 2.73 -2.67
N VAL A 59 2.73 3.73 -3.51
CA VAL A 59 2.14 3.53 -4.83
C VAL A 59 3.22 3.70 -5.90
N ASP A 60 3.69 2.57 -6.45
CA ASP A 60 4.76 2.55 -7.46
C ASP A 60 4.22 2.86 -8.87
N THR A 61 3.71 1.86 -9.58
CA THR A 61 3.14 2.03 -10.94
C THR A 61 1.66 2.40 -10.91
N GLY A 62 1.02 2.28 -9.73
CA GLY A 62 -0.41 2.48 -9.54
C GLY A 62 -1.31 1.30 -9.92
N SER A 63 -0.76 0.14 -10.31
CA SER A 63 -1.55 -1.03 -10.72
C SER A 63 -2.50 -1.54 -9.62
N THR A 64 -2.02 -1.61 -8.37
CA THR A 64 -2.82 -2.02 -7.20
C THR A 64 -4.03 -1.12 -7.00
N PHE A 65 -3.81 0.20 -6.95
CA PHE A 65 -4.90 1.18 -6.80
C PHE A 65 -5.84 1.20 -8.00
N ALA A 66 -5.30 1.10 -9.22
CA ALA A 66 -6.12 1.02 -10.43
C ALA A 66 -7.04 -0.21 -10.44
N LEU A 67 -6.57 -1.37 -9.94
CA LEU A 67 -7.43 -2.55 -9.79
C LEU A 67 -8.44 -2.37 -8.67
N ALA A 68 -8.01 -1.89 -7.50
CA ALA A 68 -8.87 -1.65 -6.35
C ALA A 68 -10.02 -0.68 -6.68
N ARG A 69 -9.75 0.38 -7.46
CA ARG A 69 -10.75 1.37 -7.91
C ARG A 69 -11.85 0.79 -8.80
N LYS A 70 -11.62 -0.37 -9.44
CA LYS A 70 -12.69 -1.07 -10.16
C LYS A 70 -13.75 -1.62 -9.20
N THR A 71 -13.35 -1.96 -7.98
CA THR A 71 -14.23 -2.45 -6.92
C THR A 71 -14.76 -1.29 -6.07
N LEU A 72 -13.90 -0.33 -5.73
CA LEU A 72 -14.21 0.78 -4.83
C LEU A 72 -13.99 2.14 -5.51
N PRO A 73 -14.78 2.45 -6.56
CA PRO A 73 -14.57 3.64 -7.36
C PRO A 73 -14.73 4.96 -6.60
N LYS A 74 -15.46 4.97 -5.47
CA LYS A 74 -15.73 6.17 -4.67
C LYS A 74 -14.89 6.28 -3.39
N ALA A 75 -14.07 5.28 -3.08
CA ALA A 75 -13.18 5.37 -1.93
C ALA A 75 -12.10 6.44 -2.15
N HIS A 76 -11.60 7.00 -1.04
CA HIS A 76 -10.45 7.91 -1.05
C HIS A 76 -9.17 7.10 -0.92
N TYR A 77 -8.25 7.24 -1.88
CA TYR A 77 -7.01 6.48 -1.93
C TYR A 77 -5.83 7.33 -1.48
N ALA A 78 -5.18 6.92 -0.39
CA ALA A 78 -4.02 7.61 0.14
C ALA A 78 -2.83 6.68 0.39
N CYS A 79 -1.63 7.24 0.30
CA CYS A 79 -0.41 6.52 0.64
C CYS A 79 0.63 7.42 1.33
N VAL A 80 1.65 6.80 1.92
CA VAL A 80 2.77 7.57 2.50
C VAL A 80 3.69 8.07 1.39
N TYR A 81 4.12 7.17 0.51
CA TYR A 81 5.01 7.46 -0.60
C TYR A 81 4.34 7.22 -1.95
N VAL A 82 4.66 8.06 -2.93
CA VAL A 82 4.20 7.89 -4.31
C VAL A 82 5.35 8.05 -5.29
N LYS A 83 5.31 7.30 -6.39
CA LYS A 83 6.18 7.52 -7.55
C LYS A 83 5.40 8.19 -8.69
N PRO A 84 6.07 8.87 -9.64
CA PRO A 84 5.40 9.62 -10.71
C PRO A 84 4.36 8.81 -11.49
N MET A 85 4.61 7.51 -11.76
CA MET A 85 3.66 6.67 -12.49
C MET A 85 2.38 6.36 -11.69
N GLY A 86 2.52 6.21 -10.37
CA GLY A 86 1.43 5.92 -9.44
C GLY A 86 0.60 7.12 -9.03
N ALA A 87 1.13 8.34 -9.18
CA ALA A 87 0.50 9.58 -8.72
C ALA A 87 -0.93 9.77 -9.25
N LYS A 88 -1.18 9.43 -10.53
CA LYS A 88 -2.51 9.56 -11.16
C LYS A 88 -3.61 8.69 -10.53
N GLN A 89 -3.24 7.67 -9.75
CA GLN A 89 -4.18 6.76 -9.08
C GLN A 89 -4.37 7.11 -7.60
N THR A 90 -3.69 8.13 -7.09
CA THR A 90 -3.59 8.45 -5.67
C THR A 90 -4.22 9.81 -5.39
N ASP A 91 -5.15 9.88 -4.45
CA ASP A 91 -5.85 11.13 -4.11
C ASP A 91 -5.06 11.96 -3.11
N THR A 92 -4.31 11.32 -2.20
CA THR A 92 -3.47 12.01 -1.21
C THR A 92 -2.19 11.23 -0.93
N TYR A 93 -1.06 11.93 -0.90
CA TYR A 93 0.22 11.35 -0.51
C TYR A 93 1.06 12.38 0.25
N ILE A 94 2.03 11.91 1.02
CA ILE A 94 2.90 12.78 1.83
C ILE A 94 4.20 13.09 1.11
N THR A 95 4.84 12.09 0.49
CA THR A 95 6.15 12.27 -0.15
C THR A 95 6.18 11.62 -1.52
N GLU A 96 6.49 12.41 -2.54
CA GLU A 96 6.85 11.90 -3.86
C GLU A 96 8.34 11.53 -3.88
N VAL A 97 8.66 10.36 -4.43
CA VAL A 97 10.02 9.87 -4.66
C VAL A 97 10.22 9.55 -6.14
N SER A 98 11.47 9.56 -6.62
CA SER A 98 11.72 9.26 -8.03
C SER A 98 11.35 7.81 -8.38
N GLN A 99 11.01 7.58 -9.66
CA GLN A 99 10.56 6.27 -10.12
C GLN A 99 11.61 5.15 -9.88
N ASP A 100 12.88 5.51 -9.97
CA ASP A 100 14.06 4.65 -9.74
C ASP A 100 14.48 4.54 -8.26
N THR A 101 13.86 5.30 -7.35
CA THR A 101 14.12 5.17 -5.92
C THR A 101 13.60 3.84 -5.40
N TRP A 102 14.48 3.11 -4.70
CA TRP A 102 14.11 1.94 -3.91
C TRP A 102 13.82 2.37 -2.47
N VAL A 103 12.59 2.15 -2.00
CA VAL A 103 12.17 2.49 -0.64
C VAL A 103 12.31 1.25 0.24
N HIS A 104 13.07 1.35 1.33
CA HIS A 104 13.10 0.34 2.37
C HIS A 104 12.18 0.75 3.51
N PHE A 105 11.20 -0.09 3.84
CA PHE A 105 10.31 0.17 4.97
C PHE A 105 10.84 -0.41 6.27
N PRO A 106 10.43 0.15 7.44
CA PRO A 106 10.86 -0.36 8.74
C PRO A 106 10.52 -1.85 8.98
N TRP A 107 9.46 -2.38 8.36
CA TRP A 107 9.07 -3.78 8.49
C TRP A 107 9.81 -4.74 7.54
N ASP A 108 10.55 -4.21 6.56
CA ASP A 108 11.43 -5.00 5.69
C ASP A 108 12.86 -5.08 6.24
N LEU A 109 13.16 -4.30 7.27
CA LEU A 109 14.47 -4.17 7.88
C LEU A 109 14.49 -4.81 9.25
N GLU A 110 15.67 -5.34 9.62
CA GLU A 110 15.93 -5.82 10.97
C GLU A 110 17.29 -5.32 11.45
N THR A 111 17.43 -5.17 12.77
CA THR A 111 18.72 -4.80 13.35
C THR A 111 19.64 -6.01 13.30
N GLN A 112 20.79 -5.88 12.64
CA GLN A 112 21.80 -6.92 12.57
C GLN A 112 23.16 -6.41 13.05
N TYR A 113 24.04 -7.34 13.42
CA TYR A 113 25.43 -7.02 13.73
C TYR A 113 26.15 -6.48 12.47
N ALA A 114 26.70 -5.27 12.57
CA ALA A 114 27.57 -4.71 11.55
C ALA A 114 29.03 -5.00 11.93
N THR A 115 29.69 -5.87 11.15
CA THR A 115 31.11 -6.18 11.34
C THR A 115 31.97 -4.90 11.24
N PRO A 116 32.97 -4.71 12.12
CA PRO A 116 33.88 -3.57 12.07
C PRO A 116 34.55 -3.43 10.70
N LEU A 117 34.65 -2.19 10.21
CA LEU A 117 35.27 -1.87 8.91
C LEU A 117 36.76 -2.24 8.86
N ALA A 118 37.47 -2.11 9.99
CA ALA A 118 38.85 -2.54 10.14
C ALA A 118 38.89 -3.68 11.16
N ARG A 119 38.97 -4.91 10.66
CA ARG A 119 39.30 -6.09 11.46
C ARG A 119 40.80 -6.33 11.30
N LYS A 120 41.53 -6.42 12.41
CA LYS A 120 42.84 -7.08 12.38
C LYS A 120 42.55 -8.58 12.30
N ASP A 121 42.99 -9.19 11.21
CA ASP A 121 43.03 -10.65 11.14
C ASP A 121 44.12 -11.11 12.12
N ASP A 122 43.72 -11.90 13.12
CA ASP A 122 44.64 -12.65 13.99
C ASP A 122 44.87 -14.05 13.40
#